data_AF-A0A5P2B7B5-F1
#
_entry.id   AF-A0A5P2B7B5-F1
#
_cell.length_a   1.000
_cell.length_b   1.000
_cell.length_c   1.000
_cell.angle_alpha   90.00
_cell.angle_beta   90.00
_cell.angle_gamma   90.00
#
_symmetry.space_group_name_H-M   'P 1'
#
loop_
_entity.id
_entity.type
_entity.pdbx_description
1 polymer ?
#
loop_
_entity_poly.entity_id
_entity_poly.type
_entity_poly.pdbx_seq_one_letter_code
_entity_poly.pdbx_strand_id
1 'polypeptide(L)'
;MATRQIVCHIAVCDVCGQRPPDDYHWDDPQVAVDMAAEEADWTRIGDTLVCGTTDPLHDRARGGESPALLRPTRAAMTITYTEVA
;
A
#
# COMPACT_ATOMS: atom_id res chain seq x y z
N MET A 1 -1.25 -17.67 -29.44
CA MET A 1 -1.63 -16.81 -28.30
C MET A 1 -0.38 -16.11 -27.82
N ALA A 2 -0.40 -14.79 -27.80
CA ALA A 2 0.71 -14.00 -27.30
C ALA A 2 0.47 -13.74 -25.81
N THR A 3 1.45 -14.04 -24.96
CA THR A 3 1.39 -13.73 -23.53
C THR A 3 2.11 -12.42 -23.26
N ARG A 4 1.44 -11.46 -22.64
CA ARG A 4 2.08 -10.24 -22.12
C ARG A 4 2.19 -10.31 -20.61
N GLN A 5 3.37 -9.97 -20.08
CA GLN A 5 3.54 -9.72 -18.66
C GLN A 5 3.21 -8.26 -18.38
N ILE A 6 2.41 -8.04 -17.34
CA ILE A 6 2.08 -6.71 -16.85
C ILE A 6 2.57 -6.61 -15.42
N VAL A 7 3.31 -5.54 -15.13
CA VAL A 7 3.84 -5.23 -13.81
C VAL A 7 3.04 -4.05 -13.28
N CYS A 8 2.43 -4.22 -12.11
CA CYS A 8 1.72 -3.16 -11.42
C CYS A 8 2.18 -3.08 -9.96
N HIS A 9 1.82 -2.01 -9.31
CA HIS A 9 2.07 -1.71 -7.92
C HIS A 9 0.75 -1.56 -7.21
N ILE A 10 0.69 -1.96 -5.94
CA ILE A 10 -0.49 -1.80 -5.07
C ILE A 10 -0.03 -1.25 -3.73
N ALA A 11 -0.85 -0.39 -3.13
CA ALA A 11 -0.60 0.13 -1.80
C ALA A 11 -0.72 -0.95 -0.73
N VAL A 12 0.06 -0.82 0.34
CA VAL A 12 0.08 -1.78 1.45
C VAL A 12 0.24 -1.03 2.77
N CYS A 13 -0.51 -1.45 3.79
CA CYS A 13 -0.32 -0.96 5.14
C CYS A 13 1.00 -1.48 5.73
N ASP A 14 1.85 -0.59 6.22
CA ASP A 14 3.12 -0.92 6.88
C ASP A 14 2.96 -1.62 8.23
N VAL A 15 1.78 -1.52 8.85
CA VAL A 15 1.48 -2.15 10.14
C VAL A 15 1.02 -3.60 9.96
N CYS A 16 0.02 -3.83 9.12
CA CYS A 16 -0.67 -5.12 9.01
C CYS A 16 -0.55 -5.81 7.65
N GLY A 17 0.01 -5.15 6.64
CA GLY A 17 0.12 -5.69 5.28
C GLY A 17 -1.20 -5.74 4.52
N GLN A 18 -2.27 -5.13 5.06
CA GLN A 18 -3.55 -5.02 4.37
C GLN A 18 -3.38 -4.21 3.09
N ARG A 19 -4.15 -4.58 2.07
CA ARG A 19 -4.22 -3.95 0.76
C ARG A 19 -5.59 -3.30 0.58
N PRO A 20 -5.71 -2.27 -0.26
CA PRO A 20 -7.01 -1.80 -0.74
C PRO A 20 -7.76 -2.93 -1.48
N PRO A 21 -9.08 -2.79 -1.71
CA PRO A 21 -9.87 -3.73 -2.50
C PRO A 21 -9.28 -4.01 -3.89
N ASP A 22 -9.66 -5.12 -4.53
CA ASP A 22 -8.93 -5.79 -5.63
C ASP A 22 -8.76 -5.03 -6.97
N ASP A 23 -9.13 -3.74 -7.09
CA ASP A 23 -9.08 -2.97 -8.35
C ASP A 23 -8.02 -1.85 -8.38
N TYR A 24 -7.22 -1.74 -7.33
CA TYR A 24 -6.28 -0.64 -7.13
C TYR A 24 -4.87 -1.04 -7.59
N HIS A 25 -4.62 -0.96 -8.91
CA HIS A 25 -3.35 -1.29 -9.56
C HIS A 25 -2.79 -0.09 -10.33
N TRP A 26 -1.50 0.20 -10.14
CA TRP A 26 -0.84 1.35 -10.77
C TRP A 26 0.51 1.01 -11.37
N ASP A 27 0.95 1.77 -12.38
CA ASP A 27 2.24 1.56 -13.05
C ASP A 27 3.44 2.07 -12.23
N ASP A 28 3.18 2.84 -11.17
CA ASP A 28 4.20 3.45 -10.32
C ASP A 28 3.89 3.22 -8.83
N PRO A 29 4.88 2.83 -8.01
CA PRO A 29 4.68 2.57 -6.58
C PRO A 29 4.33 3.83 -5.79
N GLN A 30 4.85 4.99 -6.17
CA GLN A 30 4.55 6.25 -5.49
C GLN A 30 3.11 6.66 -5.76
N VAL A 31 2.64 6.52 -7.00
CA VAL A 31 1.24 6.73 -7.36
C VAL A 31 0.32 5.81 -6.56
N ALA A 32 0.66 4.53 -6.39
CA ALA A 32 -0.13 3.62 -5.57
C ALA A 32 -0.29 4.11 -4.12
N VAL A 33 0.81 4.58 -3.51
CA VAL A 33 0.79 5.15 -2.15
C VAL A 33 -0.01 6.45 -2.09
N ASP A 34 0.19 7.33 -3.05
CA ASP A 34 -0.47 8.64 -3.10
C ASP A 34 -1.98 8.46 -3.23
N MET A 35 -2.42 7.59 -4.16
CA MET A 35 -3.84 7.30 -4.36
C MET A 35 -4.47 6.63 -3.14
N ALA A 36 -3.77 5.72 -2.47
CA ALA A 36 -4.27 5.15 -1.24
C ALA A 36 -4.36 6.20 -0.12
N ALA A 37 -3.42 7.14 -0.04
CA ALA A 37 -3.47 8.22 0.95
C ALA A 37 -4.59 9.25 0.72
N GLU A 38 -5.17 9.31 -0.48
CA GLU A 38 -6.37 10.09 -0.77
C GLU A 38 -7.66 9.42 -0.27
N GLU A 39 -7.64 8.12 0.01
CA GLU A 39 -8.77 7.39 0.60
C GLU A 39 -8.97 7.77 2.07
N ALA A 40 -10.22 7.96 2.47
CA ALA A 40 -10.57 8.53 3.78
C ALA A 40 -10.08 7.70 4.98
N ASP A 41 -9.87 6.40 4.80
CA ASP A 41 -9.45 5.48 5.85
C ASP A 41 -7.93 5.23 5.86
N TRP A 42 -7.14 5.80 4.95
CA TRP A 42 -5.69 5.60 4.94
C TRP A 42 -4.96 6.88 5.34
N THR A 43 -3.80 6.72 5.96
CA THR A 43 -3.00 7.85 6.44
C THR A 43 -1.55 7.65 6.07
N ARG A 44 -0.98 8.64 5.38
CA ARG A 44 0.44 8.70 5.07
C ARG A 44 1.21 9.46 6.16
N ILE A 45 2.36 8.91 6.54
CA ILE A 45 3.22 9.43 7.60
C ILE A 45 4.67 9.35 7.11
N GLY A 46 5.15 10.43 6.51
CA GLY A 46 6.39 10.39 5.75
C GLY A 46 6.30 9.37 4.62
N ASP A 47 7.17 8.35 4.65
CA ASP A 47 7.22 7.26 3.67
C ASP A 47 6.38 6.04 4.07
N THR A 48 5.76 6.06 5.25
CA THR A 48 4.90 4.98 5.75
C THR A 48 3.46 5.22 5.36
N LEU A 49 2.73 4.15 5.06
CA LEU A 49 1.30 4.17 4.79
C LEU A 49 0.56 3.25 5.77
N VAL A 50 -0.49 3.75 6.41
CA VAL A 50 -1.25 3.05 7.46
C VAL A 50 -2.74 3.04 7.10
N CYS A 51 -3.35 1.85 7.02
CA CYS A 51 -4.79 1.71 6.75
C CYS A 51 -5.67 2.06 7.96
N GLY A 52 -6.98 2.07 7.76
CA GLY A 52 -7.98 2.57 8.72
C GLY A 52 -8.35 1.60 9.83
N THR A 53 -7.72 0.43 9.89
CA THR A 53 -7.95 -0.54 10.96
C THR A 53 -7.82 0.15 12.32
N THR A 54 -8.80 -0.10 13.18
CA THR A 54 -8.85 0.47 14.54
C THR A 54 -8.31 -0.55 15.53
N ASP A 55 -7.03 -0.42 15.85
CA ASP A 55 -6.39 -1.14 16.95
C ASP A 55 -5.20 -0.32 17.50
N PRO A 56 -4.68 -0.66 18.69
CA PRO A 56 -3.64 0.12 19.33
C PRO A 56 -2.34 0.29 18.53
N LEU A 57 -2.02 -0.63 17.61
CA LEU A 57 -0.81 -0.51 16.77
C LEU A 57 -1.03 0.48 15.63
N HIS A 58 -2.21 0.45 14.99
CA HIS A 58 -2.57 1.41 13.94
C HIS A 58 -2.77 2.82 14.48
N ASP A 59 -3.41 2.97 15.64
CA ASP A 59 -3.60 4.27 16.29
C ASP A 59 -2.25 4.91 16.64
N ARG A 60 -1.34 4.13 17.24
CA ARG A 60 0.03 4.59 17.51
C ARG A 60 0.80 4.91 16.23
N ALA A 61 0.61 4.11 15.18
CA ALA A 61 1.26 4.35 13.90
C ALA A 61 0.79 5.67 13.31
N ARG A 62 -0.53 5.90 13.21
CA ARG A 62 -1.17 7.16 12.79
C ARG A 62 -0.73 8.37 13.63
N GLY A 63 -0.46 8.16 14.92
CA GLY A 63 0.09 9.18 15.82
C GLY A 63 1.59 9.46 15.67
N GLY A 64 2.32 8.73 14.82
CA GLY A 64 3.76 8.90 14.66
C GLY A 64 4.63 8.16 15.70
N GLU A 65 4.04 7.26 16.49
CA GLU A 65 4.66 6.67 17.69
C GLU A 65 4.84 5.13 17.62
N SER A 66 4.67 4.53 16.44
CA SER A 66 4.76 3.06 16.28
C SER A 66 6.16 2.57 15.88
N PRO A 67 6.60 1.40 16.39
CA PRO A 67 7.77 0.70 15.86
C PRO A 67 7.71 0.38 14.36
N ALA A 68 6.51 0.39 13.76
CA ALA A 68 6.35 0.24 12.31
C ALA A 68 7.07 1.36 11.53
N LEU A 69 7.15 2.56 12.09
CA LEU A 69 7.83 3.73 11.50
C LEU A 69 9.37 3.62 11.54
N LEU A 70 9.91 2.65 12.30
CA LEU A 70 11.34 2.38 12.38
C LEU A 70 11.80 1.34 11.35
N ARG A 71 10.87 0.72 10.62
CA ARG A 71 11.16 -0.31 9.62
C ARG A 71 11.26 0.32 8.24
N PRO A 72 12.00 -0.30 7.29
CA PRO A 72 11.90 0.08 5.89
C PRO A 72 10.44 -0.02 5.43
N THR A 73 9.96 1.04 4.77
CA THR A 73 8.59 1.10 4.26
C THR A 73 8.30 -0.04 3.28
N ARG A 74 7.07 -0.51 3.31
CA ARG A 74 6.42 -1.45 2.41
C ARG A 74 5.18 -0.82 1.80
N ALA A 75 5.03 0.50 1.87
CA ALA A 75 3.83 1.25 1.48
C ALA A 75 3.32 0.91 0.07
N ALA A 76 4.17 0.40 -0.82
CA ALA A 76 3.78 -0.26 -2.06
C ALA A 76 4.45 -1.63 -2.23
N MET A 77 3.73 -2.56 -2.86
CA MET A 77 4.26 -3.84 -3.34
C MET A 77 4.06 -4.01 -4.84
N THR A 78 5.03 -4.64 -5.51
CA THR A 78 4.94 -4.99 -6.92
C THR A 78 4.22 -6.32 -7.10
N ILE A 79 3.29 -6.37 -8.05
CA ILE A 79 2.63 -7.58 -8.53
C ILE A 79 2.87 -7.75 -10.03
N THR A 80 2.79 -8.98 -10.52
CA THR A 80 2.94 -9.30 -11.94
C THR A 80 1.86 -10.27 -12.36
N TYR A 81 1.11 -9.93 -13.42
CA TYR A 81 0.12 -10.82 -14.02
C TYR A 81 0.45 -11.12 -15.48
N THR A 82 0.01 -12.28 -15.93
CA THR A 82 0.16 -12.71 -17.32
C THR A 82 -1.20 -12.66 -17.99
N GLU A 83 -1.30 -11.89 -19.06
CA GLU A 83 -2.51 -11.82 -19.87
C GLU A 83 -2.29 -12.58 -21.18
N VAL A 84 -3.28 -13.40 -21.53
CA VAL A 84 -3.27 -14.21 -22.76
C VAL A 84 -4.19 -13.55 -23.77
N ALA A 85 -3.64 -13.12 -24.91
CA ALA A 85 -4.37 -12.59 -26.06
C ALA A 85 -4.59 -13.64 -27.16
#